data_AF-A0A9P6LX63-F1
#
_entry.id   AF-A0A9P6LX63-F1
#
_cell.length_a   1.000
_cell.length_b   1.000
_cell.length_c   1.000
_cell.angle_alpha   90.00
_cell.angle_beta   90.00
_cell.angle_gamma   90.00
#
_symmetry.space_group_name_H-M   'P 1'
#
loop_
_entity.id
_entity.type
_entity.pdbx_description
1 polymer ?
#
loop_
_entity_poly.entity_id
_entity_poly.type
_entity_poly.pdbx_seq_one_letter_code
_entity_poly.pdbx_strand_id
1 'polypeptide(L)'
;GFVPCAATDRVEIKVIHDKAVGDRNRHYNEEPWTLRAGNEDGQMSLPLEISYALSLWVVGESRAGRIEGSLIGNLLGSINTMTDIFTNMERIVFTPIPLAYSIHLRQVVFLYCLALPFTFIQVLGWGLVPLMALVSFTLFGMEGIGREIENPFGKDANDLHMDDYCRDLKRELDYLINLRNTIPGAHA
;
A
#
# COMPACT_ATOMS: atom_id res chain seq x y z
N GLY A 1 10.93 33.33 39.27
CA GLY A 1 11.32 31.92 39.29
C GLY A 1 10.47 31.20 38.29
N PHE A 2 11.04 30.89 37.13
CA PHE A 2 10.36 30.19 36.04
C PHE A 2 10.66 28.70 36.21
N VAL A 3 9.62 27.90 36.42
CA VAL A 3 9.72 26.44 36.55
C VAL A 3 9.57 25.85 35.14
N PRO A 4 10.58 25.15 34.59
CA PRO A 4 10.46 24.53 33.28
C PRO A 4 9.62 23.25 33.38
N CYS A 5 8.58 23.13 32.55
CA CYS A 5 7.86 21.86 32.38
C CYS A 5 8.74 20.87 31.64
N ALA A 6 9.23 19.87 32.36
CA ALA A 6 9.95 18.72 31.86
C ALA A 6 9.05 17.91 30.91
N ALA A 7 9.39 17.90 29.63
CA ALA A 7 8.90 16.93 28.65
C ALA A 7 9.90 16.84 27.48
N THR A 8 11.17 16.62 27.82
CA THR A 8 12.14 16.04 26.91
C THR A 8 12.26 14.57 27.30
N ASP A 9 11.41 13.73 26.75
CA ASP A 9 11.68 12.29 26.76
C ASP A 9 11.65 11.74 25.34
N ARG A 10 12.70 10.97 25.06
CA ARG A 10 13.07 10.46 23.74
C ARG A 10 12.00 9.53 23.22
N VAL A 11 11.59 9.72 21.96
CA VAL A 11 10.84 8.71 21.21
C VAL A 11 11.82 7.59 20.82
N GLU A 12 11.88 6.53 21.62
CA GLU A 12 12.59 5.30 21.23
C GLU A 12 11.70 4.44 20.33
N ILE A 13 12.06 4.34 19.05
CA ILE A 13 11.42 3.43 18.10
C ILE A 13 12.04 2.05 18.31
N LYS A 14 11.38 1.20 19.11
CA LYS A 14 11.78 -0.19 19.27
C LYS A 14 11.06 -1.05 18.23
N VAL A 15 11.75 -1.39 17.15
CA VAL A 15 11.28 -2.37 16.17
C VAL A 15 11.32 -3.75 16.81
N ILE A 16 10.17 -4.27 17.24
CA ILE A 16 10.08 -5.61 17.81
C ILE A 16 10.05 -6.62 16.65
N HIS A 17 11.14 -7.35 16.50
CA HIS A 17 11.27 -8.49 15.61
C HIS A 17 10.53 -9.70 16.23
N ASP A 18 9.53 -10.18 15.48
CA ASP A 18 9.05 -11.57 15.41
C ASP A 18 8.47 -12.24 16.68
N LYS A 19 7.20 -12.66 16.59
CA LYS A 19 6.63 -13.98 16.93
C LYS A 19 5.12 -13.89 17.07
N ALA A 20 4.41 -14.11 15.96
CA ALA A 20 2.97 -14.31 15.97
C ALA A 20 2.66 -15.82 16.06
N VAL A 21 2.77 -16.40 17.26
CA VAL A 21 2.13 -17.68 17.58
C VAL A 21 1.54 -17.58 18.98
N GLY A 22 0.21 -17.44 19.01
CA GLY A 22 -0.72 -17.77 20.09
C GLY A 22 -0.33 -17.45 21.52
N ASP A 23 -0.95 -16.43 22.12
CA ASP A 23 -1.45 -16.56 23.49
C ASP A 23 -2.58 -15.56 23.80
N ARG A 24 -3.65 -16.06 24.44
CA ARG A 24 -4.97 -15.42 24.60
C ARG A 24 -5.14 -14.63 25.90
N ASN A 25 -4.08 -14.16 26.53
CA ASN A 25 -4.20 -13.35 27.74
C ASN A 25 -3.06 -12.34 27.82
N ARG A 26 -3.35 -11.04 27.74
CA ARG A 26 -2.41 -10.04 28.26
C ARG A 26 -3.13 -8.86 28.89
N HIS A 27 -2.99 -8.80 30.20
CA HIS A 27 -3.35 -7.69 31.07
C HIS A 27 -2.77 -6.36 30.55
N TYR A 28 -3.58 -5.31 30.65
CA TYR A 28 -3.20 -3.94 30.34
C TYR A 28 -2.17 -3.45 31.37
N ASN A 29 -0.93 -3.20 30.92
CA ASN A 29 0.02 -2.40 31.69
C ASN A 29 -0.11 -0.92 31.29
N GLU A 30 0.00 -0.05 32.29
CA GLU A 30 -0.31 1.38 32.28
C GLU A 30 0.85 2.25 31.75
N GLU A 31 1.25 2.10 30.49
CA GLU A 31 2.32 2.94 29.88
C GLU A 31 1.82 3.89 28.76
N PRO A 32 2.45 5.07 28.56
CA PRO A 32 1.95 6.11 27.68
C PRO A 32 2.26 5.83 26.19
N TRP A 33 1.24 5.97 25.33
CA TRP A 33 1.30 6.03 23.86
C TRP A 33 1.88 4.84 23.08
N THR A 34 1.58 3.60 23.47
CA THR A 34 1.80 2.45 22.57
C THR A 34 0.73 2.44 21.47
N LEU A 35 1.12 2.70 20.22
CA LEU A 35 0.28 2.46 19.04
C LEU A 35 -0.18 1.00 19.05
N ARG A 36 -1.48 0.77 19.26
CA ARG A 36 -2.05 -0.56 19.35
C ARG A 36 -2.25 -1.10 17.94
N ALA A 37 -1.38 -2.01 17.52
CA ALA A 37 -1.68 -2.87 16.40
C ALA A 37 -2.99 -3.64 16.69
N GLY A 38 -4.03 -3.36 15.91
CA GLY A 38 -5.17 -4.23 15.65
C GLY A 38 -5.90 -4.81 16.86
N ASN A 39 -6.94 -4.12 17.31
CA ASN A 39 -8.10 -4.72 17.98
C ASN A 39 -8.92 -5.42 16.84
N GLU A 40 -9.23 -6.70 16.88
CA GLU A 40 -10.28 -7.32 17.67
C GLU A 40 -11.65 -7.00 17.03
N ASP A 41 -12.12 -5.80 17.30
CA ASP A 41 -13.51 -5.40 17.04
C ASP A 41 -13.56 -4.20 16.07
N GLY A 42 -13.80 -4.47 14.77
CA GLY A 42 -14.26 -3.50 13.78
C GLY A 42 -13.43 -2.21 13.61
N GLN A 43 -12.12 -2.32 13.36
CA GLN A 43 -11.26 -1.14 13.23
C GLN A 43 -10.93 -0.67 11.82
N MET A 44 -10.90 0.66 11.76
CA MET A 44 -10.11 1.54 10.92
C MET A 44 -8.82 0.88 10.40
N SER A 45 -8.53 1.08 9.11
CA SER A 45 -7.29 0.59 8.50
C SER A 45 -6.06 1.22 9.19
N LEU A 46 -5.00 0.42 9.36
CA LEU A 46 -3.76 0.85 10.04
C LEU A 46 -3.20 2.19 9.52
N PRO A 47 -3.16 2.45 8.19
CA PRO A 47 -2.66 3.73 7.69
C PRO A 47 -3.54 4.91 8.12
N LEU A 48 -4.84 4.70 8.25
CA LEU A 48 -5.78 5.72 8.68
C LEU A 48 -5.61 6.01 10.19
N GLU A 49 -5.35 5.00 11.00
CA GLU A 49 -4.99 5.17 12.42
C GLU A 49 -3.71 6.01 12.58
N ILE A 50 -2.68 5.72 11.78
CA ILE A 50 -1.43 6.49 11.76
C ILE A 50 -1.68 7.95 11.35
N SER A 51 -2.44 8.19 10.28
CA SER A 51 -2.84 9.54 9.86
C SER A 51 -3.57 10.29 10.96
N TYR A 52 -4.48 9.62 11.67
CA TYR A 52 -5.23 10.21 12.76
C TYR A 52 -4.31 10.57 13.94
N ALA A 53 -3.39 9.69 14.33
CA ALA A 53 -2.40 9.96 15.36
C ALA A 53 -1.51 11.16 15.01
N LEU A 54 -1.07 11.29 13.75
CA LEU A 54 -0.31 12.45 13.26
C LEU A 54 -1.13 13.74 13.37
N SER A 55 -2.41 13.69 13.01
CA SER A 55 -3.29 14.86 13.11
C SER A 55 -3.47 15.35 14.55
N LEU A 56 -3.60 14.41 15.50
CA LEU A 56 -3.67 14.72 16.93
C LEU A 56 -2.36 15.33 17.44
N TRP A 57 -1.21 14.81 16.99
CA TRP A 57 0.08 15.36 17.36
C TRP A 57 0.25 16.81 16.89
N VAL A 58 -0.11 17.12 15.64
CA VAL A 58 -0.04 18.49 15.10
C VAL A 58 -0.92 19.45 15.92
N VAL A 59 -2.14 19.03 16.27
CA VAL A 59 -3.05 19.85 17.10
C VAL A 59 -2.52 20.01 18.52
N GLY A 60 -1.90 18.98 19.09
CA GLY A 60 -1.25 19.03 20.41
C GLY A 60 -0.13 20.07 20.47
N GLU A 61 0.78 20.03 19.50
CA GLU A 61 1.90 20.99 19.40
C GLU A 61 1.44 22.42 19.06
N SER A 62 0.35 22.56 18.31
CA SER A 62 -0.30 23.86 18.09
C SER A 62 -0.81 24.47 19.40
N ARG A 63 -1.48 23.68 20.25
CA ARG A 63 -1.95 24.16 21.57
C ARG A 63 -0.80 24.54 22.50
N ALA A 64 0.36 23.90 22.33
CA ALA A 64 1.58 24.24 23.06
C ALA A 64 2.27 25.52 22.55
N GLY A 65 1.77 26.14 21.46
CA GLY A 65 2.34 27.37 20.89
C GLY A 65 3.68 27.18 20.19
N ARG A 66 4.07 25.92 19.88
CA ARG A 66 5.35 25.57 19.27
C ARG A 66 5.32 25.64 17.73
N ILE A 67 4.13 25.74 17.15
CA ILE A 67 3.90 25.75 15.70
C ILE A 67 3.16 27.04 15.32
N GLU A 68 3.64 27.73 14.29
CA GLU A 68 2.99 28.92 13.73
C GLU A 68 1.63 28.55 13.09
N GLY A 69 0.61 29.41 13.27
CA GLY A 69 -0.75 29.16 12.78
C GLY A 69 -0.86 28.88 11.28
N SER A 70 -0.02 29.53 10.46
CA SER A 70 0.04 29.33 9.01
C SER A 70 0.56 27.94 8.62
N LEU A 71 1.48 27.37 9.41
CA LEU A 71 2.09 26.06 9.16
C LEU A 71 1.13 24.91 9.49
N ILE A 72 0.22 25.09 10.45
CA ILE A 72 -0.75 24.06 10.86
C ILE A 72 -1.64 23.64 9.67
N GLY A 73 -2.16 24.63 8.93
CA GLY A 73 -3.02 24.37 7.77
C GLY A 73 -2.27 23.57 6.68
N ASN A 74 -0.99 23.86 6.48
CA ASN A 74 -0.15 23.14 5.53
C ASN A 74 0.10 21.69 6.00
N LEU A 75 0.44 21.49 7.28
CA LEU A 75 0.70 20.15 7.83
C LEU A 75 -0.54 19.25 7.80
N LEU A 76 -1.69 19.78 8.23
CA LEU A 76 -2.96 19.05 8.15
C LEU A 76 -3.37 18.80 6.69
N GLY A 77 -3.10 19.75 5.80
CA GLY A 77 -3.26 19.57 4.35
C GLY A 77 -2.44 18.40 3.82
N SER A 78 -1.15 18.29 4.19
CA SER A 78 -0.30 17.17 3.79
C SER A 78 -0.81 15.82 4.32
N ILE A 79 -1.29 15.76 5.57
CA ILE A 79 -1.87 14.54 6.14
C ILE A 79 -3.15 14.13 5.39
N ASN A 80 -4.00 15.10 5.03
CA ASN A 80 -5.19 14.83 4.22
C ASN A 80 -4.81 14.29 2.84
N THR A 81 -3.81 14.88 2.17
CA THR A 81 -3.35 14.36 0.87
C THR A 81 -2.82 12.92 0.97
N MET A 82 -2.11 12.57 2.05
CA MET A 82 -1.67 11.19 2.28
C MET A 82 -2.87 10.23 2.43
N THR A 83 -3.90 10.66 3.15
CA THR A 83 -5.14 9.89 3.35
C THR A 83 -5.93 9.73 2.06
N ASP A 84 -6.00 10.78 1.23
CA ASP A 84 -6.65 10.75 -0.08
C ASP A 84 -5.95 9.77 -1.04
N ILE A 85 -4.61 9.82 -1.10
CA ILE A 85 -3.81 8.89 -1.92
C ILE A 85 -4.02 7.45 -1.46
N PHE A 86 -4.01 7.21 -0.14
CA PHE A 86 -4.29 5.89 0.42
C PHE A 86 -5.68 5.36 0.04
N THR A 87 -6.72 6.19 0.20
CA THR A 87 -8.09 5.82 -0.18
C THR A 87 -8.22 5.53 -1.67
N ASN A 88 -7.48 6.26 -2.52
CA ASN A 88 -7.44 5.98 -3.96
C ASN A 88 -6.76 4.64 -4.27
N MET A 89 -5.71 4.26 -3.54
CA MET A 89 -5.08 2.94 -3.68
C MET A 89 -6.02 1.82 -3.21
N GLU A 90 -6.74 2.02 -2.09
CA GLU A 90 -7.77 1.09 -1.63
C GLU A 90 -8.85 0.89 -2.70
N ARG A 91 -9.30 1.95 -3.38
CA ARG A 91 -10.25 1.82 -4.49
C ARG A 91 -9.72 0.90 -5.59
N ILE A 92 -8.47 1.06 -6.01
CA ILE A 92 -7.88 0.22 -7.08
C ILE A 92 -7.88 -1.25 -6.66
N VAL A 93 -7.56 -1.54 -5.39
CA VAL A 93 -7.54 -2.92 -4.87
C VAL A 93 -8.95 -3.49 -4.67
N PHE A 94 -9.89 -2.68 -4.18
CA PHE A 94 -11.25 -3.10 -3.81
C PHE A 94 -12.27 -3.01 -4.96
N THR A 95 -11.88 -2.50 -6.13
CA THR A 95 -12.69 -2.60 -7.36
C THR A 95 -12.10 -3.63 -8.33
N PRO A 96 -12.00 -4.93 -7.95
CA PRO A 96 -11.56 -5.94 -8.90
C PRO A 96 -12.56 -6.06 -10.04
N ILE A 97 -12.08 -6.38 -11.23
CA ILE A 97 -12.96 -6.69 -12.35
C ILE A 97 -13.80 -7.92 -11.96
N PRO A 98 -15.10 -7.95 -12.30
CA PRO A 98 -15.94 -9.08 -11.91
C PRO A 98 -15.35 -10.42 -12.36
N LEU A 99 -15.24 -11.38 -11.44
CA LEU A 99 -14.68 -12.71 -11.72
C LEU A 99 -15.36 -13.42 -12.89
N ALA A 100 -16.66 -13.19 -13.09
CA ALA A 100 -17.39 -13.73 -14.24
C ALA A 100 -16.81 -13.25 -15.58
N TYR A 101 -16.34 -12.00 -15.66
CA TYR A 101 -15.76 -11.43 -16.87
C TYR A 101 -14.45 -12.13 -17.25
N SER A 102 -13.51 -12.29 -16.31
CA SER A 102 -12.22 -12.94 -16.59
C SER A 102 -12.39 -14.41 -16.99
N ILE A 103 -13.30 -15.12 -16.32
CA ILE A 103 -13.65 -16.51 -16.69
C ILE A 103 -14.26 -16.57 -18.09
N HIS A 104 -15.21 -15.68 -18.42
CA HIS A 104 -15.85 -15.65 -19.73
C HIS A 104 -14.87 -15.27 -20.84
N LEU A 105 -13.96 -14.32 -20.61
CA LEU A 105 -12.94 -13.94 -21.58
C LEU A 105 -12.08 -15.15 -22.00
N ARG A 106 -11.64 -15.95 -21.02
CA ARG A 106 -10.88 -17.18 -21.27
C ARG A 106 -11.69 -18.22 -22.04
N GLN A 107 -12.95 -18.42 -21.68
CA GLN A 107 -13.85 -19.34 -22.40
C GLN A 107 -14.06 -18.91 -23.85
N VAL A 108 -14.23 -17.61 -24.11
CA VAL A 108 -14.42 -17.08 -25.47
C VAL A 108 -13.16 -17.25 -26.30
N VAL A 109 -11.97 -16.93 -25.77
CA VAL A 109 -10.70 -17.14 -26.49
C VAL A 109 -10.50 -18.62 -26.84
N PHE A 110 -10.82 -19.51 -25.91
CA PHE A 110 -10.74 -20.95 -26.13
C PHE A 110 -11.72 -21.43 -27.21
N LEU A 111 -12.99 -21.02 -27.13
CA LEU A 111 -14.01 -21.36 -28.13
C LEU A 111 -13.68 -20.78 -29.50
N TYR A 112 -13.14 -19.55 -29.55
CA TYR A 112 -12.69 -18.93 -30.79
C TYR A 112 -11.58 -19.76 -31.46
N CYS A 113 -10.60 -20.21 -30.67
CA CYS A 113 -9.55 -21.08 -31.17
C CYS A 113 -10.09 -22.42 -31.68
N LEU A 114 -11.12 -22.99 -31.04
CA LEU A 114 -11.75 -24.23 -31.50
C LEU A 114 -12.61 -24.04 -32.76
N ALA A 115 -13.24 -22.87 -32.94
CA ALA A 115 -14.10 -22.60 -34.09
C ALA A 115 -13.30 -22.27 -35.37
N LEU A 116 -12.16 -21.59 -35.22
CA LEU A 116 -11.29 -21.15 -36.32
C LEU A 116 -10.88 -22.26 -37.32
N PRO A 117 -10.49 -23.48 -36.92
CA PRO A 117 -10.14 -24.52 -37.88
C PRO A 117 -11.31 -24.90 -38.81
N PHE A 118 -12.55 -24.91 -38.30
CA PHE A 118 -13.71 -25.28 -39.12
C PHE A 118 -14.02 -24.25 -40.22
N THR A 119 -13.66 -22.98 -40.01
CA THR A 119 -13.92 -21.91 -40.99
C THR A 119 -12.86 -21.87 -42.09
N PHE A 120 -11.60 -22.15 -41.75
CA PHE A 120 -10.47 -21.99 -42.69
C PHE A 120 -9.95 -23.29 -43.31
N ILE A 121 -10.43 -24.47 -42.87
CA ILE A 121 -9.94 -25.77 -43.37
C ILE A 121 -10.04 -25.92 -44.89
N GLN A 122 -11.10 -25.40 -45.51
CA GLN A 122 -11.33 -25.52 -46.96
C GLN A 122 -10.42 -24.59 -47.79
N VAL A 123 -9.93 -23.50 -47.18
CA VAL A 123 -9.14 -22.47 -47.89
C VAL A 123 -7.63 -22.75 -47.76
N LEU A 124 -7.16 -23.11 -46.56
CA LEU A 124 -5.73 -23.22 -46.27
C LEU A 124 -5.18 -24.65 -46.24
N GLY A 125 -6.02 -25.68 -46.11
CA GLY A 125 -5.56 -27.06 -45.97
C GLY A 125 -4.48 -27.21 -44.88
N TRP A 126 -3.32 -27.75 -45.24
CA TRP A 126 -2.18 -27.93 -44.31
C TRP A 126 -1.55 -26.61 -43.81
N GLY A 127 -1.71 -25.49 -44.55
CA GLY A 127 -1.25 -24.16 -44.11
C GLY A 127 -2.01 -23.62 -42.89
N LEU A 128 -3.13 -24.27 -42.52
CA LEU A 128 -3.89 -23.94 -41.32
C LEU A 128 -3.10 -24.18 -40.03
N VAL A 129 -2.23 -25.20 -39.99
CA VAL A 129 -1.47 -25.56 -38.77
C VAL A 129 -0.57 -24.42 -38.28
N PRO A 130 0.34 -23.85 -39.11
CA PRO A 130 1.16 -22.72 -38.67
C PRO A 130 0.34 -21.45 -38.39
N LEU A 131 -0.73 -21.21 -39.14
CA LEU A 131 -1.63 -20.07 -38.89
C LEU A 131 -2.31 -20.20 -37.52
N MET A 132 -2.82 -21.39 -37.21
CA MET A 132 -3.50 -21.67 -35.95
C MET A 132 -2.55 -21.57 -34.75
N ALA A 133 -1.31 -22.05 -34.91
CA ALA A 133 -0.26 -21.86 -33.90
C ALA A 133 0.02 -20.37 -33.65
N LEU A 134 0.10 -19.55 -34.71
CA LEU A 134 0.33 -18.11 -34.59
C LEU A 134 -0.84 -17.39 -33.92
N VAL A 135 -2.08 -17.65 -34.34
CA VAL A 135 -3.27 -17.01 -33.77
C VAL A 135 -3.53 -17.42 -32.32
N SER A 136 -3.37 -18.71 -32.00
CA SER A 136 -3.50 -19.16 -30.61
C SER A 136 -2.42 -18.56 -29.72
N PHE A 137 -1.17 -18.51 -30.18
CA PHE A 137 -0.07 -17.87 -29.45
C PHE A 137 -0.37 -16.40 -29.15
N THR A 138 -0.87 -15.62 -30.13
CA THR A 138 -1.18 -14.20 -29.90
C THR A 138 -2.37 -14.01 -28.96
N LEU A 139 -3.45 -14.77 -29.11
CA LEU A 139 -4.66 -14.61 -28.29
C LEU A 139 -4.46 -15.09 -26.85
N PHE A 140 -3.84 -16.26 -26.64
CA PHE A 140 -3.52 -16.74 -25.29
C PHE A 140 -2.40 -15.92 -24.65
N GLY A 141 -1.44 -15.43 -25.44
CA GLY A 141 -0.43 -14.49 -24.95
C GLY A 141 -1.06 -13.20 -24.42
N MET A 142 -2.01 -12.62 -25.16
CA MET A 142 -2.73 -11.42 -24.73
C MET A 142 -3.59 -11.66 -23.48
N GLU A 143 -4.31 -12.79 -23.38
CA GLU A 143 -5.06 -13.16 -22.18
C GLU A 143 -4.15 -13.32 -20.95
N GLY A 144 -3.00 -13.97 -21.13
CA GLY A 144 -2.01 -14.17 -20.07
C GLY A 144 -1.43 -12.85 -19.56
N ILE A 145 -1.08 -11.92 -20.46
CA ILE A 145 -0.57 -10.58 -20.10
C ILE A 145 -1.66 -9.76 -19.40
N GLY A 146 -2.90 -9.83 -19.89
CA GLY A 146 -4.03 -9.10 -19.29
C GLY A 146 -4.26 -9.50 -17.83
N ARG A 147 -4.12 -10.80 -17.52
CA ARG A 147 -4.25 -11.32 -16.15
C ARG A 147 -3.16 -10.80 -15.21
N GLU A 148 -1.92 -10.69 -15.70
CA GLU A 148 -0.80 -10.19 -14.90
C GLU A 148 -0.98 -8.70 -14.55
N ILE A 149 -1.47 -7.89 -15.50
CA ILE A 149 -1.61 -6.44 -15.32
C ILE A 149 -2.85 -6.06 -14.48
N GLU A 150 -3.80 -7.00 -14.29
CA GLU A 150 -5.06 -6.74 -13.59
C GLU A 150 -4.86 -6.44 -12.08
N ASN A 151 -3.83 -6.99 -11.44
CA ASN A 151 -3.58 -6.81 -10.01
C ASN A 151 -2.14 -6.32 -9.71
N PRO A 152 -1.83 -5.03 -9.94
CA PRO A 152 -0.47 -4.49 -9.84
C PRO A 152 0.10 -4.47 -8.42
N PHE A 153 -0.73 -4.69 -7.39
CA PHE A 153 -0.34 -4.73 -5.98
C PHE A 153 -0.18 -6.17 -5.45
N GLY A 154 -0.17 -7.17 -6.34
CA GLY A 154 -0.05 -8.57 -5.99
C GLY A 154 1.37 -8.98 -5.58
N LYS A 155 1.71 -10.24 -5.87
CA LYS A 155 3.02 -10.85 -5.59
C LYS A 155 3.61 -11.53 -6.82
N ASP A 156 3.06 -11.25 -7.99
CA ASP A 156 3.55 -11.77 -9.26
C ASP A 156 4.86 -11.05 -9.64
N ALA A 157 5.60 -11.63 -10.59
CA ALA A 157 6.95 -11.15 -10.90
C ALA A 157 6.96 -9.75 -11.51
N ASN A 158 5.85 -9.34 -12.13
CA ASN A 158 5.69 -8.03 -12.76
C ASN A 158 4.91 -7.02 -11.90
N ASP A 159 4.58 -7.38 -10.65
CA ASP A 159 3.89 -6.50 -9.72
C ASP A 159 4.82 -5.47 -9.09
N LEU A 160 4.23 -4.44 -8.50
CA LEU A 160 4.95 -3.38 -7.81
C LEU A 160 5.63 -3.92 -6.54
N HIS A 161 6.94 -3.71 -6.41
CA HIS A 161 7.71 -4.08 -5.22
C HIS A 161 7.46 -3.11 -4.05
N MET A 162 6.32 -3.28 -3.36
CA MET A 162 5.92 -2.39 -2.26
C MET A 162 6.89 -2.40 -1.08
N ASP A 163 7.50 -3.55 -0.79
CA ASP A 163 8.50 -3.64 0.27
C ASP A 163 9.72 -2.76 -0.02
N ASP A 164 10.06 -2.55 -1.29
CA ASP A 164 11.22 -1.76 -1.71
C ASP A 164 10.93 -0.28 -1.49
N TYR A 165 9.75 0.19 -1.90
CA TYR A 165 9.28 1.54 -1.61
C TYR A 165 9.24 1.83 -0.10
N CYS A 166 8.75 0.89 0.72
CA CYS A 166 8.74 1.04 2.18
C CYS A 166 10.16 1.11 2.77
N ARG A 167 11.10 0.31 2.25
CA ARG A 167 12.50 0.34 2.71
C ARG A 167 13.19 1.65 2.35
N ASP A 168 12.93 2.17 1.16
CA ASP A 168 13.52 3.43 0.72
C ASP A 168 12.94 4.62 1.49
N LEU A 169 11.62 4.67 1.70
CA LEU A 169 10.98 5.67 2.57
C LEU A 169 11.57 5.66 3.98
N LYS A 170 11.78 4.47 4.56
CA LYS A 170 12.40 4.33 5.88
C LYS A 170 13.83 4.90 5.89
N ARG A 171 14.64 4.60 4.88
CA ARG A 171 16.01 5.11 4.77
C ARG A 171 16.04 6.63 4.65
N GLU A 172 15.14 7.21 3.87
CA GLU A 172 15.02 8.66 3.73
C GLU A 172 14.62 9.32 5.07
N LEU A 173 13.66 8.74 5.78
CA LEU A 173 13.26 9.23 7.10
C LEU A 173 14.40 9.14 8.12
N ASP A 174 15.10 8.01 8.18
CA ASP A 174 16.26 7.82 9.06
C ASP A 174 17.36 8.85 8.73
N TYR A 175 17.59 9.13 7.45
CA TYR A 175 18.53 10.15 7.01
C TYR A 175 18.12 11.56 7.46
N LEU A 176 16.86 11.94 7.29
CA LEU A 176 16.34 13.26 7.73
C LEU A 176 16.41 13.44 9.24
N ILE A 177 16.09 12.39 10.01
CA ILE A 177 16.19 12.39 11.48
C ILE A 177 17.64 12.60 11.91
N ASN A 178 18.60 11.91 11.27
CA ASN A 178 20.02 12.07 11.56
C ASN A 178 20.55 13.46 11.15
N LEU A 179 20.11 13.98 10.00
CA LEU A 179 20.49 15.31 9.54
C LEU A 179 20.04 16.41 10.52
N ARG A 180 18.81 16.31 11.03
CA ARG A 180 18.29 17.23 12.07
C ARG A 180 19.21 17.27 13.30
N ASN A 181 19.71 16.13 13.75
CA ASN A 181 20.59 16.03 14.91
C ASN A 181 21.98 16.64 14.66
N THR A 182 22.33 16.95 13.40
CA THR A 182 23.64 17.46 12.99
C THR A 182 23.65 18.99 12.84
N ILE A 183 22.49 19.65 12.72
CA ILE A 183 22.39 21.12 12.60
C ILE A 183 22.44 21.76 14.01
N PRO A 184 23.51 22.49 14.38
CA PRO A 184 23.60 23.13 15.70
C PRO A 184 22.58 24.26 15.79
N GLY A 185 21.54 24.09 16.62
CA GLY A 185 20.49 25.09 16.84
C GLY A 185 19.05 24.59 16.69
N ALA A 186 18.83 23.37 16.17
CA ALA A 186 17.50 22.79 16.04
C ALA A 186 16.87 22.27 17.36
N HIS A 187 17.60 22.38 18.47
CA HIS A 187 17.19 21.93 19.81
C HIS A 187 16.85 23.08 20.78
N ALA A 188 16.71 24.31 20.28
CA ALA A 188 16.39 25.49 21.10
C ALA A 188 14.88 25.68 21.30
#